data_AF-A0A940BD66-F1
#
_entry.id   AF-A0A940BD66-F1
#
_cell.length_a   1.000
_cell.length_b   1.000
_cell.length_c   1.000
_cell.angle_alpha   90.00
_cell.angle_beta   90.00
_cell.angle_gamma   90.00
#
_symmetry.space_group_name_H-M   'P 1'
#
loop_
_entity.id
_entity.type
_entity.pdbx_description
1 polymer ?
#
loop_
_entity_poly.entity_id
_entity_poly.type
_entity_poly.pdbx_seq_one_letter_code
_entity_poly.pdbx_strand_id
1 'polypeptide(L)'
;MKVLRKYGILALLLLVGSFSFSLSAKNEGAKASSKYPAGKVMEINKDEFVKRVFDFEHDQEWKYKGDKPCILDFYASWCGPCKKLSPHLDEVAAEYKDKIYIYKINVDVDRDLAAAFGASSIPLVIFIPKEGTPAAARGYLPKEEVENAVETVLHIKK
;
A
#
# COMPACT_ATOMS: atom_id res chain seq x y z
N MET A 1 -26.16 -30.98 -62.83
CA MET A 1 -25.32 -29.97 -63.52
C MET A 1 -24.08 -29.74 -62.65
N LYS A 2 -22.86 -30.18 -63.03
CA LYS A 2 -21.85 -29.43 -63.85
C LYS A 2 -21.84 -27.94 -63.42
N VAL A 3 -20.78 -27.32 -62.92
CA VAL A 3 -19.41 -27.11 -63.47
C VAL A 3 -18.52 -26.62 -62.29
N LEU A 4 -17.38 -27.20 -61.89
CA LEU A 4 -16.02 -27.23 -62.46
C LEU A 4 -15.30 -25.85 -62.64
N ARG A 5 -14.25 -25.59 -61.83
CA ARG A 5 -12.88 -25.13 -62.22
C ARG A 5 -12.16 -24.58 -60.97
N LYS A 6 -11.20 -25.31 -60.38
CA LYS A 6 -9.79 -25.44 -60.82
C LYS A 6 -9.14 -24.08 -61.04
N TYR A 7 -8.29 -23.64 -60.11
CA TYR A 7 -6.91 -23.20 -60.39
C TYR A 7 -6.10 -23.32 -59.09
N GLY A 8 -5.29 -24.38 -59.03
CA GLY A 8 -4.13 -24.39 -58.16
C GLY A 8 -3.04 -23.54 -58.77
N ILE A 9 -2.31 -22.82 -57.93
CA ILE A 9 -0.91 -22.49 -58.18
C ILE A 9 -0.15 -22.85 -56.92
N LEU A 10 0.46 -24.03 -57.01
CA LEU A 10 1.64 -24.41 -56.28
C LEU A 10 2.75 -23.43 -56.69
N ALA A 11 3.16 -22.54 -55.79
CA ALA A 11 4.37 -21.76 -55.93
C ALA A 11 5.32 -22.15 -54.79
N LEU A 12 6.48 -22.59 -55.25
CA LEU A 12 7.54 -23.32 -54.57
C LEU A 12 8.67 -22.32 -54.23
N LEU A 13 9.26 -22.51 -53.04
CA LEU A 13 10.63 -22.14 -52.62
C LEU A 13 10.99 -20.68 -52.26
N LEU A 14 11.50 -20.59 -51.03
CA LEU A 14 12.67 -19.84 -50.53
C LEU A 14 12.58 -18.32 -50.40
N LEU A 15 12.42 -17.87 -49.15
CA LEU A 15 13.42 -16.99 -48.53
C LEU A 15 13.34 -17.08 -47.01
N VAL A 16 14.41 -17.64 -46.45
CA VAL A 16 14.81 -17.55 -45.06
C VAL A 16 14.76 -16.09 -44.61
N GLY A 17 13.86 -15.79 -43.68
CA GLY A 17 13.78 -14.52 -42.98
C GLY A 17 13.50 -14.82 -41.52
N SER A 18 14.57 -14.82 -40.72
CA SER A 18 14.59 -15.07 -39.29
C SER A 18 13.70 -14.05 -38.56
N PHE A 19 12.43 -14.37 -38.35
CA PHE A 19 11.61 -13.63 -37.39
C PHE A 19 11.44 -14.49 -36.15
N SER A 20 12.45 -14.40 -35.28
CA SER A 20 12.37 -14.91 -33.91
C SER A 20 11.17 -14.25 -33.23
N PHE A 21 10.08 -15.01 -33.09
CA PHE A 21 8.95 -14.62 -32.25
C PHE A 21 9.40 -14.72 -30.79
N SER A 22 10.03 -13.64 -30.31
CA SER A 22 10.36 -13.49 -28.90
C SER A 22 9.09 -13.37 -28.07
N LEU A 23 9.01 -14.23 -27.07
CA LEU A 23 8.12 -14.20 -25.92
C LEU A 23 7.94 -12.78 -25.36
N SER A 24 6.70 -12.42 -25.00
CA SER A 24 6.46 -11.51 -23.89
C SER A 24 5.38 -12.09 -22.99
N ALA A 25 5.78 -13.06 -22.17
CA ALA A 25 5.06 -13.40 -20.95
C ALA A 25 5.07 -12.16 -20.04
N LYS A 26 3.93 -11.51 -19.87
CA LYS A 26 3.79 -10.38 -18.95
C LYS A 26 3.78 -10.92 -17.52
N ASN A 27 4.98 -11.06 -16.97
CA ASN A 27 5.22 -11.41 -15.58
C ASN A 27 5.06 -10.14 -14.73
N GLU A 28 3.83 -9.80 -14.33
CA GLU A 28 3.57 -8.75 -13.34
C GLU A 28 3.54 -9.38 -11.95
N GLY A 29 4.72 -9.78 -11.49
CA GLY A 29 4.89 -10.51 -10.24
C GLY A 29 6.33 -10.44 -9.72
N ALA A 30 6.92 -9.24 -9.62
CA ALA A 30 8.07 -8.95 -8.75
C ALA A 30 8.58 -7.51 -8.96
N LYS A 31 8.26 -6.59 -8.03
CA LYS A 31 9.15 -5.55 -7.44
C LYS A 31 8.33 -4.43 -6.79
N ALA A 32 7.98 -4.61 -5.52
CA ALA A 32 7.50 -3.52 -4.66
C ALA A 32 8.16 -3.50 -3.26
N SER A 33 9.33 -4.14 -3.11
CA SER A 33 9.94 -4.35 -1.77
C SER A 33 11.15 -3.44 -1.46
N SER A 34 11.79 -2.76 -2.42
CA SER A 34 13.15 -2.24 -2.19
C SER A 34 13.34 -0.73 -2.02
N LYS A 35 12.34 0.08 -1.64
CA LYS A 35 12.52 1.56 -1.59
C LYS A 35 12.16 2.25 -0.27
N TYR A 36 11.76 1.53 0.77
CA TYR A 36 11.28 2.16 2.01
C TYR A 36 12.21 1.85 3.18
N PRO A 37 12.70 2.88 3.88
CA PRO A 37 13.65 2.68 4.96
C PRO A 37 12.95 1.98 6.11
N ALA A 38 13.34 0.73 6.36
CA ALA A 38 12.88 -0.02 7.51
C ALA A 38 13.17 0.75 8.80
N GLY A 39 12.19 0.76 9.69
CA GLY A 39 12.30 1.38 11.01
C GLY A 39 12.24 2.90 11.02
N LYS A 40 11.53 3.50 10.06
CA LYS A 40 11.23 4.94 10.03
C LYS A 40 9.74 5.18 9.79
N VAL A 41 9.22 6.28 10.34
CA VAL A 41 7.91 6.82 9.96
C VAL A 41 8.02 7.47 8.58
N MET A 42 7.03 7.20 7.73
CA MET A 42 7.02 7.66 6.34
C MET A 42 5.80 8.54 6.09
N GLU A 43 6.03 9.78 5.65
CA GLU A 43 4.94 10.60 5.14
C GLU A 43 4.54 10.11 3.76
N ILE A 44 3.25 9.85 3.57
CA ILE A 44 2.69 9.39 2.30
C ILE A 44 1.48 10.23 1.91
N ASN A 45 1.27 10.38 0.61
CA ASN A 45 0.09 11.02 0.05
C ASN A 45 -0.97 10.00 -0.40
N LYS A 46 -2.09 10.48 -0.94
CA LYS A 46 -3.17 9.65 -1.47
C LYS A 46 -2.71 8.61 -2.49
N ASP A 47 -1.89 9.01 -3.46
CA ASP A 47 -1.45 8.10 -4.54
C ASP A 47 -0.60 6.94 -4.00
N GLU A 48 0.24 7.23 -2.99
CA GLU A 48 1.03 6.21 -2.31
C GLU A 48 0.16 5.34 -1.41
N PHE A 49 -0.82 5.94 -0.72
CA PHE A 49 -1.79 5.21 0.09
C PHE A 49 -2.55 4.17 -0.73
N VAL A 50 -3.10 4.56 -1.88
CA VAL A 50 -3.87 3.69 -2.79
C VAL A 50 -3.05 2.49 -3.28
N LYS A 51 -1.75 2.70 -3.49
CA LYS A 51 -0.82 1.64 -3.94
C LYS A 51 -0.41 0.70 -2.81
N ARG A 52 -0.36 1.18 -1.57
CA ARG A 52 0.31 0.48 -0.45
C ARG A 52 -0.63 -0.09 0.59
N VAL A 53 -1.72 0.62 0.85
CA VAL A 53 -2.61 0.35 1.97
C VAL A 53 -3.95 -0.13 1.44
N PHE A 54 -4.71 0.74 0.79
CA PHE A 54 -6.06 0.43 0.33
C PHE A 54 -6.52 1.41 -0.75
N ASP A 55 -7.18 0.90 -1.79
CA ASP A 55 -7.70 1.70 -2.91
C ASP A 55 -9.16 2.04 -2.70
N PHE A 56 -9.40 3.02 -1.85
CA PHE A 56 -10.74 3.49 -1.51
C PHE A 56 -11.47 4.19 -2.67
N GLU A 57 -10.79 4.44 -3.79
CA GLU A 57 -11.40 5.06 -4.98
C GLU A 57 -12.07 4.02 -5.88
N HIS A 58 -11.54 2.78 -5.90
CA HIS A 58 -12.02 1.72 -6.79
C HIS A 58 -12.60 0.51 -6.06
N ASP A 59 -12.14 0.23 -4.84
CA ASP A 59 -12.58 -0.92 -4.05
C ASP A 59 -13.70 -0.50 -3.07
N GLN A 60 -14.82 -1.22 -3.10
CA GLN A 60 -15.93 -1.00 -2.15
C GLN A 60 -15.71 -1.70 -0.80
N GLU A 61 -14.93 -2.77 -0.79
CA GLU A 61 -14.64 -3.58 0.38
C GLU A 61 -13.20 -3.38 0.82
N TRP A 62 -12.96 -3.38 2.13
CA TRP A 62 -11.62 -3.24 2.68
C TRP A 62 -10.70 -4.37 2.22
N LYS A 63 -9.63 -4.01 1.51
CA LYS A 63 -8.60 -4.94 1.04
C LYS A 63 -7.22 -4.37 1.27
N TYR A 64 -6.61 -4.76 2.38
CA TYR A 64 -5.26 -4.33 2.71
C TYR A 64 -4.23 -4.86 1.70
N LYS A 65 -3.39 -3.97 1.15
CA LYS A 65 -2.39 -4.29 0.12
C LYS A 65 -0.98 -4.54 0.67
N GLY A 66 -0.73 -4.23 1.94
CA GLY A 66 0.60 -4.31 2.52
C GLY A 66 1.08 -5.75 2.79
N ASP A 67 2.40 -5.96 2.70
CA ASP A 67 3.05 -7.22 3.05
C ASP A 67 3.31 -7.35 4.57
N LYS A 68 3.30 -6.24 5.31
CA LYS A 68 3.42 -6.16 6.78
C LYS A 68 2.24 -5.39 7.39
N PRO A 69 1.88 -5.59 8.66
CA PRO A 69 0.93 -4.71 9.36
C PRO A 69 1.42 -3.27 9.36
N CYS A 70 0.50 -2.31 9.46
CA CYS A 70 0.88 -0.90 9.51
C CYS A 70 0.09 -0.08 10.52
N ILE A 71 0.67 1.07 10.86
CA ILE A 71 0.05 2.16 11.61
C ILE A 71 -0.11 3.34 10.66
N LEU A 72 -1.28 3.97 10.66
CA LEU A 72 -1.55 5.24 10.00
C LEU A 72 -1.69 6.33 11.05
N ASP A 73 -0.94 7.44 10.91
CA ASP A 73 -1.06 8.65 11.73
C ASP A 73 -1.58 9.80 10.87
N PHE A 74 -2.86 10.14 11.03
CA PHE A 74 -3.44 11.32 10.41
C PHE A 74 -3.18 12.54 11.29
N TYR A 75 -2.41 13.50 10.76
CA TYR A 75 -1.90 14.65 11.51
C TYR A 75 -1.99 15.95 10.71
N ALA A 76 -1.66 17.07 11.36
CA ALA A 76 -1.39 18.35 10.71
C ALA A 76 -0.22 19.08 11.38
N SER A 77 0.42 20.00 10.66
CA SER A 77 1.59 20.75 11.15
C SER A 77 1.28 21.70 12.32
N TRP A 78 0.03 22.15 12.42
CA TRP A 78 -0.47 23.03 13.48
C TRP A 78 -0.99 22.25 14.71
N CYS A 79 -1.09 20.92 14.63
CA CYS A 79 -1.61 20.08 15.69
C CYS A 79 -0.58 19.87 16.81
N GLY A 80 -0.81 20.50 17.97
CA GLY A 80 0.04 20.36 19.16
C GLY A 80 0.16 18.91 19.67
N PRO A 81 -0.94 18.18 19.91
CA PRO A 81 -0.88 16.78 20.33
C PRO A 81 -0.15 15.85 19.36
N CYS A 82 -0.32 16.06 18.04
CA CYS A 82 0.36 15.29 17.01
C CYS A 82 1.90 15.41 17.11
N LYS A 83 2.40 16.62 17.41
CA LYS A 83 3.86 16.84 17.62
C LYS A 83 4.42 16.06 18.81
N LYS A 84 3.60 15.80 19.84
CA LYS A 84 4.00 14.97 20.99
C LYS A 84 3.95 13.47 20.67
N LEU A 85 3.03 13.05 19.81
CA LEU A 85 2.90 11.66 19.37
C LEU A 85 4.01 11.25 18.38
N SER A 86 4.41 12.15 17.47
CA SER A 86 5.42 11.87 16.44
C SER A 86 6.70 11.19 16.95
N PRO A 87 7.38 11.67 18.02
CA PRO A 87 8.59 11.00 18.50
C PRO A 87 8.33 9.58 19.03
N HIS A 88 7.15 9.31 19.60
CA HIS A 88 6.79 7.96 20.05
C HIS A 88 6.65 7.01 18.86
N LEU A 89 6.04 7.48 17.77
CA LEU A 89 5.94 6.70 16.53
C LEU A 89 7.31 6.48 15.88
N ASP A 90 8.21 7.46 15.95
CA ASP A 90 9.59 7.29 15.46
C ASP A 90 10.36 6.22 16.24
N GLU A 91 10.22 6.20 17.57
CA GLU A 91 10.81 5.17 18.42
C GLU A 91 10.21 3.79 18.15
N VAL A 92 8.88 3.69 18.06
CA VAL A 92 8.19 2.42 17.75
C VAL A 92 8.56 1.92 16.36
N ALA A 93 8.71 2.80 15.36
CA ALA A 93 9.20 2.40 14.05
C ALA A 93 10.58 1.74 14.17
N ALA A 94 11.50 2.37 14.90
CA ALA A 94 12.86 1.86 15.09
C ALA A 94 12.90 0.52 15.85
N GLU A 95 12.09 0.37 16.90
CA GLU A 95 12.03 -0.86 17.71
C GLU A 95 11.43 -2.04 16.94
N TYR A 96 10.37 -1.80 16.17
CA TYR A 96 9.70 -2.82 15.35
C TYR A 96 10.20 -2.81 13.89
N LYS A 97 11.46 -2.43 13.71
CA LYS A 97 12.12 -2.40 12.41
C LYS A 97 11.90 -3.73 11.68
N ASP A 98 11.57 -3.61 10.39
CA ASP A 98 11.28 -4.73 9.51
C ASP A 98 10.03 -5.56 9.86
N LYS A 99 9.30 -5.26 10.94
CA LYS A 99 8.08 -5.97 11.34
C LYS A 99 6.79 -5.23 10.97
N ILE A 100 6.80 -3.89 11.06
CA ILE A 100 5.64 -3.05 10.73
C ILE A 100 6.03 -1.88 9.83
N TYR A 101 5.02 -1.26 9.22
CA TYR A 101 5.16 0.08 8.64
C TYR A 101 4.45 1.12 9.51
N ILE A 102 5.00 2.32 9.58
CA ILE A 102 4.31 3.47 10.15
C ILE A 102 4.25 4.56 9.09
N TYR A 103 3.04 4.94 8.72
CA TYR A 103 2.75 5.97 7.75
C TYR A 103 2.14 7.17 8.45
N LYS A 104 2.49 8.38 8.03
CA LYS A 104 1.81 9.60 8.44
C LYS A 104 1.20 10.30 7.24
N ILE A 105 0.01 10.85 7.42
CA ILE A 105 -0.79 11.48 6.37
C ILE A 105 -1.18 12.88 6.85
N ASN A 106 -0.82 13.90 6.07
CA ASN A 106 -1.17 15.27 6.38
C ASN A 106 -2.59 15.57 5.90
N VAL A 107 -3.51 15.81 6.84
CA VAL A 107 -4.93 16.03 6.53
C VAL A 107 -5.21 17.33 5.76
N ASP A 108 -4.30 18.31 5.83
CA ASP A 108 -4.41 19.55 5.05
C ASP A 108 -4.09 19.34 3.57
N VAL A 109 -3.25 18.34 3.28
CA VAL A 109 -2.80 17.98 1.92
C VAL A 109 -3.76 16.98 1.30
N ASP A 110 -4.03 15.87 2.00
CA ASP A 110 -4.81 14.74 1.48
C ASP A 110 -6.22 14.72 2.09
N ARG A 111 -6.99 15.78 1.83
CA ARG A 111 -8.31 16.01 2.44
C ARG A 111 -9.33 14.91 2.14
N ASP A 112 -9.36 14.39 0.91
CA ASP A 112 -10.28 13.33 0.51
C ASP A 112 -9.96 12.01 1.23
N LEU A 113 -8.68 11.69 1.34
CA LEU A 113 -8.22 10.52 2.10
C LEU A 113 -8.53 10.69 3.59
N ALA A 114 -8.27 11.86 4.16
CA ALA A 114 -8.63 12.17 5.54
C ALA A 114 -10.15 12.00 5.78
N ALA A 115 -10.99 12.48 4.85
CA ALA A 115 -12.44 12.34 4.94
C ALA A 115 -12.88 10.87 4.84
N ALA A 116 -12.31 10.10 3.92
CA ALA A 116 -12.63 8.67 3.74
C ALA A 116 -12.37 7.84 5.01
N PHE A 117 -11.36 8.21 5.81
CA PHE A 117 -11.02 7.55 7.07
C PHE A 117 -11.61 8.24 8.31
N GLY A 118 -12.44 9.28 8.13
CA GLY A 118 -13.08 9.99 9.23
C GLY A 118 -12.10 10.76 10.12
N ALA A 119 -10.98 11.25 9.56
CA ALA A 119 -9.96 12.05 10.25
C ALA A 119 -10.40 13.53 10.44
N SER A 120 -11.65 13.74 10.87
CA SER A 120 -12.19 15.08 11.20
C SER A 120 -11.67 15.62 12.52
N SER A 121 -11.08 14.76 13.36
CA SER A 121 -10.36 15.10 14.59
C SER A 121 -8.98 14.46 14.54
N ILE A 122 -7.94 15.25 14.79
CA ILE A 122 -6.54 14.79 14.79
C ILE A 122 -5.87 14.93 16.17
N PRO A 123 -4.90 14.06 16.50
CA PRO A 123 -4.44 12.92 15.70
C PRO A 123 -5.49 11.80 15.66
N LEU A 124 -5.54 11.10 14.52
CA LEU A 124 -6.25 9.83 14.36
C LEU A 124 -5.19 8.77 14.02
N VAL A 125 -5.06 7.76 14.87
CA VAL A 125 -4.14 6.65 14.68
C VAL A 125 -4.93 5.40 14.34
N ILE A 126 -4.58 4.72 13.25
CA ILE A 126 -5.25 3.48 12.82
C ILE A 126 -4.23 2.36 12.75
N PHE A 127 -4.51 1.27 13.46
CA PHE A 127 -3.73 0.04 13.50
C PHE A 127 -4.34 -0.96 12.53
N ILE A 128 -3.59 -1.34 11.51
CA ILE A 128 -4.04 -2.23 10.43
C ILE A 128 -3.27 -3.54 10.51
N PRO A 129 -3.89 -4.63 11.01
CA PRO A 129 -3.28 -5.95 10.95
C PRO A 129 -3.25 -6.48 9.51
N LYS A 130 -2.41 -7.49 9.26
CA LYS A 130 -2.40 -8.21 7.98
C LYS A 130 -3.72 -8.95 7.72
N GLU A 131 -4.32 -9.45 8.79
CA GLU A 131 -5.57 -10.19 8.80
C GLU A 131 -6.41 -9.73 9.99
N GLY A 132 -7.72 -9.64 9.81
CA GLY A 132 -8.64 -9.16 10.84
C GLY A 132 -8.99 -7.69 10.69
N THR A 133 -9.59 -7.14 11.74
CA THR A 133 -10.23 -5.82 11.70
C THR A 133 -9.27 -4.74 12.17
N PRO A 134 -9.12 -3.62 11.43
CA PRO A 134 -8.38 -2.46 11.89
C PRO A 134 -8.98 -1.86 13.18
N ALA A 135 -8.13 -1.27 14.03
CA ALA A 135 -8.56 -0.53 15.21
C ALA A 135 -8.13 0.93 15.11
N ALA A 136 -8.97 1.85 15.58
CA ALA A 136 -8.70 3.29 15.53
C ALA A 136 -8.64 3.89 16.95
N ALA A 137 -7.67 4.76 17.19
CA ALA A 137 -7.52 5.57 18.38
C ALA A 137 -7.56 7.06 18.01
N ARG A 138 -8.31 7.85 18.77
CA ARG A 138 -8.46 9.31 18.55
C ARG A 138 -7.81 10.07 19.68
N GLY A 139 -7.09 11.13 19.33
CA GLY A 139 -6.38 11.97 20.28
C GLY A 139 -4.97 11.45 20.56
N TYR A 140 -4.26 12.15 21.45
CA TYR A 140 -2.89 11.81 21.82
C TYR A 140 -2.81 10.39 22.39
N LEU A 141 -1.79 9.65 21.96
CA LEU A 141 -1.52 8.29 22.40
C LEU A 141 -0.10 8.23 23.02
N PRO A 142 0.04 7.87 24.30
CA PRO A 142 1.35 7.57 24.90
C PRO A 142 2.06 6.42 24.18
N LYS A 143 3.40 6.38 24.25
CA LYS A 143 4.20 5.32 23.61
C LYS A 143 3.76 3.92 24.05
N GLU A 144 3.52 3.74 25.34
CA GLU A 144 3.12 2.45 25.92
C GLU A 144 1.81 1.93 25.33
N GLU A 145 0.87 2.83 25.03
CA GLU A 145 -0.39 2.46 24.39
C GLU A 145 -0.21 2.14 22.90
N VAL A 146 0.69 2.84 22.20
CA VAL A 146 1.07 2.47 20.83
C VAL A 146 1.66 1.06 20.81
N GLU A 147 2.60 0.76 21.71
CA GLU A 147 3.23 -0.57 21.80
C GLU A 147 2.21 -1.65 22.16
N ASN A 148 1.32 -1.37 23.11
CA ASN A 148 0.24 -2.29 23.47
C ASN A 148 -0.64 -2.62 22.25
N ALA A 149 -1.00 -1.61 21.45
CA ALA A 149 -1.78 -1.82 20.24
C ALA A 149 -0.99 -2.58 19.15
N VAL A 150 0.33 -2.41 19.05
CA VAL A 150 1.18 -3.23 18.17
C VAL A 150 1.10 -4.71 18.57
N GLU A 151 1.16 -5.02 19.87
CA GLU A 151 1.10 -6.40 20.33
C GLU A 151 -0.31 -7.00 20.22
N THR A 152 -1.34 -6.24 20.59
CA THR A 152 -2.71 -6.75 20.73
C THR A 152 -3.53 -6.67 19.47
N VAL A 153 -3.34 -5.63 18.65
CA VAL A 153 -4.09 -5.42 17.39
C VAL A 153 -3.29 -5.91 16.20
N LEU A 154 -2.02 -5.55 16.11
CA LEU A 154 -1.18 -5.97 14.96
C LEU A 154 -0.63 -7.40 15.14
N HIS A 155 -0.75 -7.98 16.34
CA HIS A 155 -0.25 -9.30 16.71
C HIS A 155 1.28 -9.43 16.52
N ILE A 156 2.02 -8.33 16.71
CA ILE A 156 3.48 -8.29 16.55
C ILE A 156 4.16 -8.19 17.91
N LYS A 157 5.04 -9.17 18.21
CA LYS A 157 5.88 -9.15 19.41
C LYS A 157 7.24 -8.50 19.12
N LYS A 158 7.82 -7.88 20.16
CA LYS A 158 9.20 -7.36 20.12
C LYS A 158 10.22 -8.43 19.76
#